data_AF-A0A959I6Q8-F1
#
_entry.id   AF-A0A959I6Q8-F1
#
_cell.length_a   1.000
_cell.length_b   1.000
_cell.length_c   1.000
_cell.angle_alpha   90.00
_cell.angle_beta   90.00
_cell.angle_gamma   90.00
#
_symmetry.space_group_name_H-M   'P 1'
#
loop_
_entity.id
_entity.type
_entity.pdbx_description
1 polymer ?
#
loop_
_entity_poly.entity_id
_entity_poly.type
_entity_poly.pdbx_seq_one_letter_code
_entity_poly.pdbx_strand_id
1 'polypeptide(L)' 'FLDLRRRFRTTALFVTHDLKEALLMGDHIGRMDEGTLRVFPSVEAFIADPHSGVQGELDFWKRIAKK' A
#
# COMPACT_ATOMS: atom_id res chain seq x y z
N PHE A 1 2.15 -6.84 -13.62
CA PHE A 1 3.37 -6.59 -12.83
C PHE A 1 3.78 -7.80 -11.99
N LEU A 2 2.95 -8.27 -11.05
CA LEU A 2 3.28 -9.41 -10.17
C LEU A 2 3.66 -10.70 -10.91
N ASP A 3 2.95 -11.03 -12.00
CA ASP A 3 3.27 -12.19 -12.83
C ASP A 3 4.69 -12.09 -13.42
N LEU A 4 5.04 -10.93 -13.98
CA LEU A 4 6.37 -10.66 -14.52
C LEU A 4 7.46 -10.82 -13.45
N ARG A 5 7.24 -10.21 -12.27
CA ARG A 5 8.15 -10.33 -11.12
C ARG A 5 8.39 -11.79 -10.73
N ARG A 6 7.32 -12.59 -10.66
CA ARG A 6 7.39 -14.02 -10.32
C ARG A 6 8.08 -14.83 -11.41
N ARG A 7 7.73 -14.60 -12.67
CA ARG A 7 8.30 -15.30 -13.84
C ARG A 7 9.80 -15.09 -13.96
N PHE A 8 10.27 -13.86 -13.76
CA PHE A 8 11.68 -13.51 -13.90
C PHE A 8 12.46 -13.51 -12.58
N ARG A 9 11.80 -13.83 -11.46
CA ARG A 9 12.40 -13.90 -10.11
C ARG A 9 13.19 -12.64 -9.74
N THR A 10 12.66 -11.48 -10.08
CA THR A 10 13.30 -10.19 -9.82
C THR A 10 12.78 -9.56 -8.54
N THR A 11 13.69 -8.94 -7.79
CA THR A 11 13.29 -7.95 -6.77
C THR A 11 12.84 -6.69 -7.50
N ALA A 12 11.66 -6.17 -7.14
CA ALA A 12 11.09 -5.00 -7.79
C ALA A 12 10.62 -3.99 -6.75
N LEU A 13 10.88 -2.71 -7.02
CA LEU A 13 10.34 -1.58 -6.25
C LEU A 13 9.19 -0.97 -7.05
N PHE A 14 7.98 -1.03 -6.51
CA PHE A 14 6.78 -0.44 -7.11
C PHE A 14 6.43 0.83 -6.35
N VAL A 15 6.42 1.97 -7.04
CA VAL A 15 6.10 3.29 -6.45
C VAL A 15 4.77 3.75 -7.02
N THR A 16 3.80 4.01 -6.15
CA THR A 16 2.49 4.52 -6.51
C THR A 16 2.04 5.54 -5.48
N HIS A 17 1.11 6.41 -5.88
CA HIS A 17 0.38 7.30 -4.99
C HIS A 17 -0.97 6.70 -4.56
N ASP A 18 -1.39 5.59 -5.16
CA ASP A 18 -2.66 4.92 -4.86
C ASP A 18 -2.48 3.83 -3.79
N LEU A 19 -3.27 3.94 -2.72
CA LEU A 19 -3.16 3.06 -1.57
C LEU A 19 -3.59 1.62 -1.87
N LYS A 20 -4.62 1.46 -2.71
CA LYS A 20 -5.14 0.15 -3.09
C LYS A 20 -4.13 -0.58 -3.97
N GLU A 21 -3.49 0.11 -4.92
CA GLU A 21 -2.39 -0.45 -5.70
C GLU A 21 -1.22 -0.88 -4.81
N ALA A 22 -0.82 -0.04 -3.86
CA ALA A 22 0.26 -0.37 -2.92
C ALA A 22 -0.04 -1.65 -2.12
N LEU A 23 -1.27 -1.77 -1.60
CA LEU A 23 -1.74 -2.95 -0.85
C LEU A 23 -1.88 -4.21 -1.72
N LEU A 24 -2.28 -4.07 -2.99
CA LEU A 24 -2.44 -5.20 -3.90
C LEU A 24 -1.10 -5.71 -4.46
N MET A 25 -0.11 -4.83 -4.64
CA MET A 25 1.15 -5.17 -5.31
C MET A 25 2.31 -5.44 -4.34
N GLY A 26 2.29 -4.86 -3.15
CA GLY A 26 3.41 -4.89 -2.21
C GLY A 26 3.38 -6.09 -1.27
N ASP A 27 4.48 -6.84 -1.18
CA ASP A 27 4.70 -7.78 -0.07
C ASP A 27 5.31 -7.06 1.16
N HIS A 28 5.98 -5.92 0.92
CA HIS A 28 6.48 -4.99 1.93
C HIS A 28 6.05 -3.58 1.52
N ILE A 29 5.71 -2.74 2.50
CA ILE A 29 5.22 -1.39 2.24
C ILE A 29 6.12 -0.36 2.91
N GLY A 30 6.44 0.69 2.16
CA GLY A 30 7.00 1.92 2.67
C GLY A 30 6.12 3.09 2.23
N ARG A 31 6.00 4.09 3.09
CA ARG A 31 5.35 5.37 2.77
C ARG A 31 6.41 6.44 2.73
N MET A 32 6.41 7.21 1.65
CA MET A 32 7.22 8.42 1.53
C MET A 32 6.33 9.64 1.72
N ASP A 33 6.71 10.51 2.64
CA ASP A 33 6.04 11.79 2.89
C ASP A 33 7.08 12.84 3.27
N GLU A 34 6.93 14.06 2.77
CA GLU A 34 7.88 15.16 3.02
C GLU A 34 9.37 14.79 2.85
N GLY A 35 9.69 13.98 1.82
CA GLY A 35 11.05 13.51 1.55
C GLY A 35 11.55 12.40 2.49
N THR A 36 10.74 11.95 3.44
CA THR A 36 11.07 10.91 4.41
C THR A 36 10.39 9.60 4.06
N LEU A 37 11.16 8.52 3.93
CA LEU A 37 10.65 7.17 3.72
C LEU A 37 10.54 6.42 5.06
N ARG A 38 9.32 6.02 5.43
CA ARG A 38 9.05 5.11 6.55
C ARG A 38 8.70 3.74 6.02
N VAL A 39 9.45 2.71 6.43
CA VAL A 39 9.19 1.31 6.05
C VAL A 39 8.47 0.61 7.21
N PHE A 40 7.49 -0.22 6.88
CA PHE A 40 6.68 -0.95 7.86
C PHE A 40 7.14 -2.40 7.96
N PRO A 41 7.10 -3.02 9.16
CA PRO A 41 7.54 -4.39 9.36
C PRO A 41 6.59 -5.43 8.73
N SER A 42 5.34 -5.05 8.48
CA SER A 42 4.36 -5.87 7.76
C SER A 42 3.27 -5.01 7.15
N VAL A 43 2.46 -5.59 6.26
CA VAL A 43 1.29 -4.93 5.66
C VAL A 43 0.26 -4.60 6.74
N GLU A 44 0.09 -5.47 7.74
CA GLU A 44 -0.82 -5.25 8.87
C GLU A 44 -0.38 -4.06 9.71
N ALA A 45 0.93 -3.91 9.95
CA ALA A 45 1.48 -2.75 10.65
C ALA A 45 1.26 -1.45 9.87
N PHE A 46 1.30 -1.50 8.53
CA PHE A 46 0.94 -0.37 7.68
C PHE A 46 -0.56 -0.05 7.75
N ILE A 47 -1.43 -1.05 7.67
CA ILE A 47 -2.89 -0.88 7.78
C ILE A 47 -3.29 -0.29 9.15
N ALA A 48 -2.64 -0.73 10.22
CA ALA A 48 -2.91 -0.28 11.58
C ALA A 48 -2.34 1.11 11.88
N ASP A 49 -1.44 1.64 11.06
CA ASP A 49 -0.84 2.95 11.28
C ASP A 49 -1.88 4.06 10.99
N PRO A 50 -2.21 4.92 11.98
CA PRO A 50 -3.22 5.97 11.81
C PRO A 50 -2.85 6.98 10.72
N HIS A 51 -1.56 7.13 10.43
CA HIS A 51 -1.08 8.05 9.42
C HIS A 51 -1.06 7.42 8.03
N SER A 52 -1.22 6.11 7.87
CA SER A 52 -1.19 5.40 6.57
C SER A 52 -2.22 5.89 5.56
N GLY A 53 -3.36 6.43 6.03
CA GLY A 53 -4.50 6.81 5.20
C GLY A 53 -5.47 5.66 4.90
N VAL A 54 -5.14 4.42 5.31
CA VAL A 54 -5.97 3.23 5.03
C VAL A 54 -7.36 3.33 5.64
N GLN A 55 -7.44 3.82 6.89
CA GLN A 55 -8.72 3.98 7.56
C GLN A 55 -9.64 4.96 6.83
N GLY A 56 -9.08 6.08 6.34
CA GLY A 56 -9.84 7.09 5.58
C GLY A 56 -10.38 6.55 4.25
N GLU A 57 -9.57 5.77 3.53
CA GLU A 57 -9.99 5.07 2.31
C GLU A 57 -11.13 4.07 2.59
N LEU A 58 -10.99 3.23 3.63
CA LEU A 58 -12.03 2.26 4.00
C LEU A 58 -13.35 2.94 4.33
N ASP A 59 -13.32 4.05 5.07
CA ASP A 59 -14.52 4.78 5.45
C ASP A 59 -15.16 5.49 4.25
N PHE A 60 -14.36 6.00 3.33
CA PHE A 60 -14.83 6.55 2.05
C PHE A 60 -15.58 5.50 1.22
N TRP A 61 -15.01 4.31 1.03
CA TRP A 61 -15.64 3.24 0.25
C TRP A 61 -16.91 2.70 0.92
N LYS A 62 -16.91 2.53 2.25
CA LYS A 62 -18.13 2.15 3.00
C LYS A 62 -19.27 3.14 2.79
N ARG A 63 -18.97 4.43 2.71
CA ARG A 63 -19.97 5.48 2.47
C ARG A 63 -20.53 5.41 1.05
N ILE A 64 -19.70 5.14 0.05
CA ILE A 64 -20.15 5.00 -1.35
C ILE A 64 -21.01 3.73 -1.51
N ALA A 65 -20.57 2.60 -0.95
CA ALA A 65 -21.25 1.31 -1.10
C ALA A 65 -22.61 1.23 -0.37
N LYS A 66 -22.89 2.16 0.56
CA LYS A 66 -24.19 2.28 1.25
C LYS A 66 -25.23 3.09 0.49
N LYS A 67 -24.89 3.63 -0.69
CA LYS A 67 -25.78 4.43 -1.53
C LYS A 67 -26.30 3.59 -2.71
#